data_AF-A0A3D1QAT3-F1
#
_entry.id   AF-A0A3D1QAT3-F1
#
_cell.length_a   1.000
_cell.length_b   1.000
_cell.length_c   1.000
_cell.angle_alpha   90.00
_cell.angle_beta   90.00
_cell.angle_gamma   90.00
#
_symmetry.space_group_name_H-M   'P 1'
#
loop_
_entity.id
_entity.type
_entity.pdbx_description
1 polymer ?
#
loop_
_entity_poly.entity_id
_entity_poly.type
_entity_poly.pdbx_seq_one_letter_code
_entity_poly.pdbx_strand_id
1 'polypeptide(L)' 'TPLPIAGLMSDRTLEEVAENVEGLDQAWKDLGCHLVSPFMTMALISLPVLPELRLTNRGLVDCLNFKMLPSLIE' A
#
# COMPACT_ATOMS: atom_id res chain seq x y z
N THR A 1 -2.83 -1.34 12.73
CA THR A 1 -1.88 -1.39 13.86
C THR A 1 -0.80 -0.34 13.69
N PRO A 2 -0.36 0.35 14.75
CA PRO A 2 0.82 1.23 14.66
C PRO A 2 2.08 0.41 14.35
N LEU A 3 2.94 0.94 13.47
CA LEU A 3 4.25 0.36 13.12
C LEU A 3 5.36 1.35 13.51
N PRO A 4 5.68 1.49 14.81
CA PRO A 4 6.58 2.53 15.31
C PRO A 4 8.02 2.37 14.80
N ILE A 5 8.44 1.16 14.42
CA ILE A 5 9.80 0.90 13.95
C ILE A 5 9.81 1.07 12.43
N ALA A 6 10.29 2.24 11.98
CA ALA A 6 10.46 2.61 10.57
C ALA A 6 9.18 2.52 9.71
N GLY A 7 7.99 2.42 10.31
CA GLY A 7 6.75 2.16 9.57
C GLY A 7 6.62 0.72 9.06
N LEU A 8 7.47 -0.20 9.51
CA LEU A 8 7.53 -1.58 9.01
C LEU A 8 7.26 -2.64 10.09
N MET A 9 7.66 -2.36 11.33
CA MET A 9 7.59 -3.34 12.42
C MET A 9 6.92 -2.75 13.66
N SER A 10 6.34 -3.66 14.45
CA SER A 10 5.76 -3.39 15.76
C SER A 10 6.65 -4.01 16.84
N ASP A 11 6.69 -3.37 18.00
CA ASP A 11 7.35 -3.85 19.22
C ASP A 11 6.42 -4.69 20.12
N ARG A 12 5.16 -4.87 19.69
CA ARG A 12 4.12 -5.68 20.35
C ARG A 12 4.28 -7.18 20.09
N THR A 13 3.51 -8.01 20.82
CA THR A 13 3.55 -9.46 20.60
C THR A 13 2.93 -9.85 19.26
N LEU A 14 3.25 -11.06 18.80
CA LEU A 14 2.72 -11.60 17.55
C LEU A 14 1.18 -11.64 17.57
N GLU A 15 0.59 -12.09 18.67
CA GLU A 15 -0.85 -12.27 18.84
C GLU A 15 -1.57 -10.93 18.75
N GLU A 16 -1.06 -9.90 19.44
CA GLU A 16 -1.61 -8.54 19.38
C GLU A 16 -1.53 -7.98 17.96
N VAL A 17 -0.41 -8.17 17.26
CA VAL A 17 -0.26 -7.68 15.88
C VAL A 17 -1.21 -8.42 14.94
N ALA A 18 -1.34 -9.74 15.09
CA ALA A 18 -2.23 -10.57 14.27
C ALA A 18 -3.70 -10.14 14.42
N GLU A 19 -4.19 -9.98 15.65
CA GLU A 19 -5.56 -9.51 15.93
C GLU A 19 -5.80 -8.13 15.31
N ASN A 20 -4.83 -7.21 15.42
CA ASN A 20 -4.96 -5.90 14.80
C ASN A 20 -4.96 -5.95 13.26
N VAL A 21 -4.25 -6.90 12.64
CA VAL A 21 -4.26 -7.09 11.18
C VAL A 21 -5.60 -7.66 10.72
N GLU A 22 -6.15 -8.64 11.45
CA GLU A 22 -7.49 -9.18 11.19
C GLU A 22 -8.57 -8.10 11.28
N GLY A 23 -8.50 -7.23 12.29
CA GLY A 23 -9.41 -6.10 12.42
C GLY A 23 -9.36 -5.14 11.24
N LEU A 24 -8.18 -4.91 10.65
CA LEU A 24 -8.08 -4.08 9.46
C LEU A 24 -8.59 -4.78 8.20
N ASP A 25 -8.41 -6.11 8.07
CA ASP A 25 -9.00 -6.89 6.98
C ASP A 25 -10.53 -6.81 7.00
N GLN A 26 -11.12 -6.87 8.19
CA GLN A 26 -12.57 -6.66 8.35
C GLN A 26 -12.98 -5.24 7.95
N ALA A 27 -12.23 -4.21 8.34
CA ALA A 27 -12.51 -2.84 7.93
C ALA A 27 -12.49 -2.66 6.40
N TRP A 28 -11.58 -3.33 5.67
CA TRP A 28 -11.59 -3.33 4.21
C TRP A 28 -12.87 -3.95 3.64
N LYS A 29 -13.34 -5.06 4.21
CA LYS A 29 -14.59 -5.71 3.81
C LYS A 29 -15.79 -4.80 4.07
N ASP A 30 -15.82 -4.12 5.21
CA ASP A 30 -16.90 -3.19 5.59
C ASP A 30 -16.95 -1.97 4.66
N LEU A 31 -15.81 -1.53 4.13
CA LEU A 31 -15.72 -0.51 3.09
C LEU A 31 -16.15 -1.02 1.69
N GLY A 32 -16.50 -2.30 1.55
CA GLY A 32 -16.88 -2.90 0.27
C GLY A 32 -15.68 -3.21 -0.64
N CYS A 33 -14.47 -3.34 -0.08
CA CYS A 33 -13.30 -3.72 -0.87
C CYS A 33 -13.39 -5.19 -1.31
N HIS A 34 -13.27 -5.43 -2.62
CA HIS A 34 -13.31 -6.77 -3.21
C HIS A 34 -11.92 -7.29 -3.61
N LEU A 35 -10.84 -6.59 -3.24
CA LEU A 35 -9.48 -7.03 -3.52
C LEU A 35 -9.13 -8.26 -2.69
N VAL A 36 -8.45 -9.24 -3.29
CA VAL A 36 -8.04 -10.49 -2.63
C VAL A 36 -7.10 -10.24 -1.44
N SER A 37 -6.20 -9.26 -1.57
CA SER A 37 -5.31 -8.83 -0.49
C SER A 37 -5.10 -7.32 -0.56
N PRO A 38 -5.99 -6.52 0.04
CA PRO A 38 -5.94 -5.06 -0.05
C PRO A 38 -4.59 -4.49 0.39
N PHE A 39 -4.01 -5.03 1.47
CA PHE A 39 -2.71 -4.61 1.99
C PHE A 39 -1.57 -4.81 1.00
N MET A 40 -1.43 -6.02 0.46
CA MET A 40 -0.41 -6.33 -0.54
C MET A 40 -0.61 -5.47 -1.77
N THR A 41 -1.83 -5.36 -2.28
CA THR A 41 -2.12 -4.54 -3.45
C THR A 41 -1.71 -3.09 -3.25
N MET A 42 -2.06 -2.48 -2.11
CA MET A 42 -1.70 -1.10 -1.79
C MET A 42 -0.17 -0.92 -1.66
N ALA A 43 0.53 -1.88 -1.05
CA ALA A 43 1.99 -1.83 -0.91
C ALA A 43 2.73 -1.86 -2.25
N LEU A 44 2.14 -2.47 -3.28
CA LEU A 44 2.77 -2.60 -4.61
C LEU A 44 2.55 -1.36 -5.51
N ILE A 45 1.56 -0.51 -5.22
CA ILE A 45 1.27 0.70 -6.02
C ILE A 45 2.49 1.63 -6.09
N SER A 46 3.24 1.74 -5.00
CA SER A 46 4.41 2.61 -4.88
C SER A 46 5.73 1.96 -5.29
N LEU A 47 5.71 0.76 -5.85
CA LEU A 47 6.91 0.00 -6.18
C LEU A 47 7.33 0.25 -7.65
N PRO A 48 8.33 1.11 -7.91
CA PRO A 48 8.67 1.55 -9.28
C PRO A 48 9.34 0.46 -10.14
N VAL A 49 9.64 -0.71 -9.57
CA VAL A 49 10.26 -1.84 -10.30
C VAL A 49 9.23 -2.78 -10.94
N LEU A 50 7.94 -2.58 -10.67
CA LEU A 50 6.86 -3.31 -11.35
C LEU A 50 6.46 -2.60 -12.65
N PRO A 51 6.04 -3.33 -13.69
CA PRO A 51 5.79 -2.77 -15.03
C PRO A 51 4.63 -1.77 -15.08
N GLU A 52 4.47 -1.07 -16.21
CA GLU A 52 3.38 -0.14 -16.55
C GLU A 52 3.42 1.22 -15.82
N LEU A 53 2.56 1.42 -14.82
CA LEU A 53 2.27 2.73 -14.24
C LEU A 53 2.33 2.67 -12.71
N ARG A 54 3.14 3.54 -12.09
CA ARG A 54 3.35 3.53 -10.63
C ARG A 54 3.18 4.92 -10.03
N LEU A 55 2.67 4.98 -8.81
CA LEU A 55 2.51 6.22 -8.08
C LEU A 55 3.62 6.33 -7.03
N THR A 56 4.51 7.29 -7.18
CA THR A 56 5.60 7.56 -6.24
C THR A 56 5.33 8.84 -5.45
N ASN A 57 6.15 9.09 -4.43
CA ASN A 57 6.13 10.37 -3.71
C ASN A 57 6.50 11.58 -4.60
N ARG A 58 7.02 11.35 -5.82
CA ARG A 58 7.35 12.41 -6.80
C ARG A 58 6.25 12.58 -7.86
N GLY A 59 5.19 11.78 -7.80
CA GLY A 59 4.11 11.75 -8.80
C GLY A 59 4.02 10.43 -9.55
N LEU A 60 3.26 10.45 -10.64
CA LEU A 60 2.97 9.29 -11.47
C LEU A 60 4.14 9.03 -12.44
N VAL A 61 4.62 7.79 -12.50
CA VAL A 61 5.73 7.38 -13.36
C VAL A 61 5.28 6.28 -14.32
N ASP A 62 5.61 6.45 -15.59
CA ASP A 62 5.58 5.40 -16.60
C ASP A 62 6.90 4.61 -16.51
N CYS A 63 6.82 3.40 -15.97
CA CYS A 63 7.97 2.53 -15.75
C CYS A 63 8.46 1.85 -17.04
N LEU A 64 7.67 1.85 -18.12
CA LEU A 64 8.08 1.30 -19.41
C LEU A 64 8.94 2.29 -20.19
N ASN A 65 8.57 3.58 -20.14
CA ASN A 65 9.27 4.64 -20.86
C ASN A 65 10.25 5.44 -19.98
N PHE A 66 10.31 5.16 -18.69
CA PHE A 66 11.12 5.88 -17.69
C PHE A 66 10.84 7.39 -17.67
N LYS A 67 9.54 7.75 -17.71
CA LYS A 67 9.09 9.15 -17.76
C LYS A 67 8.16 9.47 -16.61
N MET A 68 8.33 10.65 -16.03
CA MET A 68 7.34 11.25 -15.13
C MET A 68 6.17 11.78 -15.97
N LEU A 69 4.95 11.48 -15.55
CA LEU A 69 3.75 12.01 -16.16
C LEU A 69 3.37 13.35 -15.51
N PRO A 70 2.73 14.27 -16.29
CA PRO A 70 2.24 15.53 -15.75
C PRO A 70 1.20 15.30 -14.64
N SER A 71 1.07 16.28 -13.74
CA SER A 71 0.03 16.25 -12.71
C SER A 71 -1.36 16.20 -13.35
N LEU A 72 -2.21 15.32 -12.85
CA LEU A 72 -3.61 15.15 -13.30
C LEU A 72 -4.56 16.22 -12.72
N ILE A 73 -4.04 17.35 -12.26
CA ILE A 73 -4.83 18.44 -11.66
C ILE A 73 -5.14 19.44 -12.78
N GLU A 74 -6.42 19.58 -13.12
CA GLU A 74 -6.97 20.78 -13.75
C GLU A 74 -7.16 21.90 -12.71
#